data_AF-A0A2V7MCP0-F1
#
_entry.id   AF-A0A2V7MCP0-F1
#
_cell.length_a   1.000
_cell.length_b   1.000
_cell.length_c   1.000
_cell.angle_alpha   90.00
_cell.angle_beta   90.00
_cell.angle_gamma   90.00
#
_symmetry.space_group_name_H-M   'P 1'
#
loop_
_entity.id
_entity.type
_entity.pdbx_description
1 polymer ?
#
loop_
_entity_poly.entity_id
_entity_poly.type
_entity_poly.pdbx_seq_one_letter_code
_entity_poly.pdbx_strand_id
1 'polypeptide(L)'
;MAEPTRTPEDKLPAPAAPEETLPWLEELPPRKIVAELDRYIVGQEVAKKAVAIAVRNRWRRSQAPEDIRDEILPNNIIMIGPTGVGKTEIARRLARLAGAPFLKVEASKFTEVGYVGRDVESMVRELVDVAINMVRTEREDDVYPQAEARAEERLLDLLLPPTPTPPLPSPASRPGAGSREAGENPPLFVVSSKGDVTPKAG
;
A
#
# COMPACT_ATOMS: atom_id res chain seq x y z
N MET A 1 44.73 -20.80 21.21
CA MET A 1 43.53 -20.77 20.37
C MET A 1 43.16 -19.32 20.20
N ALA A 2 43.27 -18.78 19.00
CA ALA A 2 43.08 -17.35 18.73
C ALA A 2 41.60 -17.08 18.43
N GLU A 3 41.02 -16.08 19.10
CA GLU A 3 39.70 -15.55 18.81
C GLU A 3 39.72 -14.87 17.42
N PRO A 4 38.68 -15.05 16.59
CA PRO A 4 38.62 -14.33 15.32
C PRO A 4 38.16 -12.89 15.57
N THR A 5 39.07 -11.94 15.36
CA THR A 5 38.82 -10.51 15.24
C THR A 5 37.73 -10.26 14.20
N ARG A 6 36.58 -9.72 14.61
CA ARG A 6 35.54 -9.21 13.70
C ARG A 6 36.01 -7.88 13.12
N THR A 7 36.30 -7.86 11.82
CA THR A 7 36.60 -6.64 11.06
C THR A 7 35.32 -5.78 10.97
N PRO A 8 35.39 -4.45 11.18
CA PRO A 8 34.21 -3.59 11.18
C PRO A 8 33.92 -3.05 9.77
N GLU A 9 33.66 -3.91 8.78
CA GLU A 9 33.36 -3.46 7.41
C GLU A 9 32.29 -4.30 6.71
N ASP A 10 31.24 -4.72 7.42
CA ASP A 10 30.01 -5.22 6.80
C ASP A 10 28.87 -4.22 6.98
N LYS A 11 29.13 -2.97 6.57
CA LYS A 11 28.05 -2.01 6.33
C LYS A 11 27.36 -2.49 5.06
N LEU A 12 26.17 -3.08 5.21
CA LEU A 12 25.21 -3.20 4.12
C LEU A 12 25.23 -1.88 3.32
N PRO A 13 25.27 -1.92 1.98
CA PRO A 13 25.15 -0.70 1.21
C PRO A 13 23.91 0.04 1.71
N ALA A 14 24.10 1.29 2.12
CA ALA A 14 22.99 2.16 2.51
C ALA A 14 21.90 2.01 1.43
N PRO A 15 20.62 1.89 1.82
CA PRO A 15 19.56 1.80 0.82
C PRO A 15 19.77 2.97 -0.14
N ALA A 16 19.87 2.66 -1.43
CA ALA A 16 19.94 3.67 -2.47
C ALA A 16 18.89 4.73 -2.11
N ALA A 17 19.32 6.00 -2.04
CA ALA A 17 18.46 7.11 -1.66
C ALA A 17 17.08 6.89 -2.30
N PRO A 18 15.97 7.07 -1.55
CA PRO A 18 14.65 6.78 -2.08
C PRO A 18 14.57 7.46 -3.44
N GLU A 19 14.38 6.66 -4.50
CA GLU A 19 14.08 7.19 -5.82
C GLU A 19 13.00 8.23 -5.57
N GLU A 20 13.33 9.52 -5.72
CA GLU A 20 12.41 10.60 -5.38
C GLU A 20 11.10 10.26 -6.07
N THR A 21 10.11 9.85 -5.29
CA THR A 21 8.83 9.38 -5.77
C THR A 21 8.23 10.59 -6.45
N LEU A 22 8.39 10.64 -7.78
CA LEU A 22 8.09 11.84 -8.55
C LEU A 22 6.65 12.23 -8.23
N PRO A 23 6.41 13.39 -7.60
CA PRO A 23 5.06 13.79 -7.24
C PRO A 23 4.25 13.95 -8.53
N TRP A 24 3.09 13.28 -8.55
CA TRP A 24 1.94 13.42 -9.43
C TRP A 24 2.26 13.91 -10.85
N LEU A 25 2.42 12.96 -11.79
CA LEU A 25 2.56 13.25 -13.24
C LEU A 25 1.48 14.20 -13.79
N GLU A 26 0.35 14.24 -13.08
CA GLU A 26 -0.74 15.19 -13.25
C GLU A 26 -0.27 16.66 -13.24
N GLU A 27 0.65 17.06 -12.37
CA GLU A 27 1.16 18.44 -12.30
C GLU A 27 2.40 18.68 -13.17
N LEU A 28 3.08 17.63 -13.63
CA LEU A 28 4.34 17.77 -14.34
C LEU A 28 4.13 18.48 -15.70
N PRO A 29 4.87 19.58 -15.96
CA PRO A 29 4.88 20.20 -17.27
C PRO A 29 5.34 19.20 -18.35
N PRO A 30 4.83 19.27 -19.59
CA PRO A 30 5.20 18.34 -20.66
C PRO A 30 6.72 18.19 -20.86
N ARG A 31 7.50 19.25 -20.62
CA ARG A 31 8.97 19.21 -20.68
C ARG A 31 9.61 18.26 -19.66
N LYS A 32 9.06 18.18 -18.44
CA LYS A 32 9.54 17.24 -17.41
C LYS A 32 9.20 15.80 -17.78
N ILE A 33 8.01 15.57 -18.36
CA ILE A 33 7.62 14.24 -18.86
C ILE A 33 8.58 13.77 -19.95
N VAL A 34 8.91 14.64 -20.91
CA VAL A 34 9.91 14.33 -21.95
C VAL A 34 11.27 14.02 -21.34
N ALA A 35 11.76 14.85 -20.41
CA ALA A 35 13.04 14.63 -19.75
C ALA A 35 13.10 13.29 -18.99
N GLU A 36 11.99 12.86 -18.38
CA GLU A 36 11.92 11.55 -17.74
C GLU A 36 11.92 10.40 -18.76
N LEU A 37 11.22 10.56 -19.88
CA LEU A 37 11.28 9.60 -20.99
C LEU A 37 12.66 9.54 -21.65
N ASP A 38 13.42 10.64 -21.66
CA ASP A 38 14.79 10.70 -22.20
C ASP A 38 15.77 9.79 -21.46
N ARG A 39 15.51 9.50 -20.18
CA ARG A 39 16.34 8.58 -19.38
C ARG A 39 16.29 7.14 -19.87
N TYR A 40 15.21 6.75 -20.56
CA TYR A 40 14.97 5.36 -20.97
C TYR A 40 14.88 5.18 -22.48
N ILE A 41 14.47 6.21 -23.23
CA ILE A 41 14.29 6.16 -24.68
C ILE A 41 15.25 7.14 -25.34
N VAL A 42 16.10 6.66 -26.25
CA VAL A 42 17.01 7.51 -27.02
C VAL A 42 16.30 8.03 -28.28
N GLY A 43 16.33 9.35 -28.50
CA GLY A 43 15.70 10.01 -29.65
C GLY A 43 14.16 10.01 -29.61
N GLN A 44 13.49 9.94 -30.77
CA GLN A 44 12.02 9.92 -30.87
C GLN A 44 11.31 11.16 -30.28
N GLU A 45 11.92 12.34 -30.40
CA GLU A 45 11.44 13.61 -29.81
C GLU A 45 9.96 13.92 -30.09
N VAL A 46 9.52 13.69 -31.33
CA VAL A 46 8.13 13.94 -31.74
C VAL A 46 7.17 13.03 -30.98
N ALA A 47 7.50 11.75 -30.82
CA ALA A 47 6.67 10.80 -30.10
C ALA A 47 6.63 11.13 -28.60
N LYS A 48 7.78 11.42 -27.98
CA LYS A 48 7.86 11.84 -26.56
C LYS A 48 7.03 13.09 -26.29
N LYS A 49 7.12 14.10 -27.15
CA LYS A 49 6.34 15.33 -27.03
C LYS A 49 4.84 15.07 -27.19
N ALA A 50 4.44 14.25 -28.16
CA ALA A 50 3.04 13.91 -28.37
C ALA A 50 2.43 13.20 -27.15
N VAL A 51 3.15 12.21 -26.59
CA VAL A 51 2.65 11.50 -25.40
C VAL A 51 2.62 12.37 -24.15
N ALA A 52 3.61 13.25 -23.97
CA ALA A 52 3.63 14.21 -22.87
C ALA A 52 2.46 15.19 -22.91
N ILE A 53 2.07 15.65 -24.11
CA ILE A 53 0.89 16.50 -24.30
C ILE A 53 -0.39 15.74 -23.98
N ALA A 54 -0.52 14.49 -24.44
CA ALA A 54 -1.72 13.69 -24.19
C ALA A 54 -1.97 13.48 -22.68
N VAL A 55 -0.92 13.14 -21.92
CA VAL A 55 -1.00 13.01 -20.46
C VAL A 55 -1.35 14.34 -19.81
N ARG A 56 -0.69 15.44 -20.20
CA ARG A 56 -1.00 16.76 -19.66
C ARG A 56 -2.44 17.19 -19.95
N ASN A 57 -2.98 16.83 -21.10
CA ASN A 57 -4.37 17.10 -21.45
C ASN A 57 -5.35 16.32 -20.58
N ARG A 58 -5.00 15.09 -20.15
CA ARG A 58 -5.81 14.33 -19.18
C ARG A 58 -5.92 15.05 -17.84
N TRP A 59 -4.82 15.61 -17.34
CA TRP A 59 -4.87 16.44 -16.13
C TRP A 59 -5.65 17.73 -16.33
N ARG A 60 -5.44 18.43 -17.46
CA ARG A 60 -6.21 19.65 -17.75
C ARG A 60 -7.71 19.36 -17.79
N ARG A 61 -8.12 18.19 -18.29
CA ARG A 61 -9.50 17.73 -18.24
C ARG A 61 -9.99 17.50 -16.81
N SER A 62 -9.18 16.93 -15.91
CA SER A 62 -9.58 16.75 -14.50
C SER A 62 -9.75 18.08 -13.76
N GLN A 63 -9.04 19.12 -14.19
CA GLN A 63 -9.19 20.50 -13.66
C GLN A 63 -10.31 21.30 -14.32
N ALA A 64 -10.92 20.79 -15.41
CA ALA A 64 -11.98 21.51 -16.11
C ALA A 64 -13.29 21.50 -15.28
N PRO A 65 -14.11 22.56 -15.39
CA PRO A 65 -15.49 22.58 -14.92
C PRO A 65 -16.29 21.37 -15.41
N GLU A 66 -17.26 20.91 -14.61
CA GLU A 66 -17.99 19.66 -14.86
C GLU A 66 -18.78 19.68 -16.17
N ASP A 67 -19.38 20.82 -16.51
CA ASP A 67 -20.14 21.06 -17.75
C ASP A 67 -19.31 20.83 -19.02
N ILE A 68 -18.03 21.21 -19.01
CA ILE A 68 -17.14 21.06 -20.18
C ILE A 68 -16.35 19.76 -20.11
N ARG A 69 -16.16 19.17 -18.92
CA ARG A 69 -15.31 17.99 -18.72
C ARG A 69 -15.74 16.79 -19.56
N ASP A 70 -17.05 16.59 -19.73
CA ASP A 70 -17.59 15.47 -20.49
C ASP A 70 -17.50 15.67 -22.01
N GLU A 71 -17.43 16.92 -22.46
CA GLU A 71 -17.24 17.26 -23.88
C GLU A 71 -15.79 17.06 -24.36
N ILE A 72 -14.81 17.08 -23.45
CA ILE A 72 -13.39 16.91 -23.78
C ILE A 72 -13.05 15.44 -23.99
N LEU A 73 -13.03 14.98 -25.24
CA LEU A 73 -12.64 13.61 -25.58
C LEU A 73 -11.14 13.34 -25.31
N PRO A 74 -10.76 12.11 -24.92
CA PRO A 74 -9.35 11.72 -24.79
C PRO A 74 -8.59 11.80 -26.12
N ASN A 75 -7.34 12.27 -26.06
CA ASN A 75 -6.46 12.30 -27.22
C ASN A 75 -5.75 10.94 -27.40
N ASN A 76 -6.34 10.08 -28.22
CA ASN A 76 -5.71 8.80 -28.58
C ASN A 76 -4.48 9.03 -29.47
N ILE A 77 -3.44 8.21 -29.30
CA ILE A 77 -2.16 8.36 -30.00
C ILE A 77 -1.95 7.17 -30.94
N ILE A 78 -1.62 7.46 -32.19
CA ILE A 78 -1.17 6.46 -33.17
C ILE A 78 0.33 6.67 -33.40
N MET A 79 1.15 5.65 -33.09
CA MET A 79 2.59 5.68 -33.34
C MET A 79 2.93 4.90 -34.60
N ILE A 80 3.47 5.59 -35.61
CA ILE A 80 3.87 4.99 -36.89
C ILE A 80 5.40 4.93 -36.97
N GLY A 81 5.94 3.77 -37.34
CA GLY A 81 7.38 3.60 -37.53
C GLY A 81 7.78 2.12 -37.62
N PRO A 82 9.05 1.81 -37.94
CA PRO A 82 9.54 0.43 -38.04
C PRO A 82 9.56 -0.26 -36.66
N THR A 83 9.65 -1.59 -36.65
CA THR A 83 9.79 -2.36 -35.40
C THR A 83 11.11 -2.02 -34.70
N GLY A 84 11.18 -2.20 -33.37
CA GLY A 84 12.41 -1.99 -32.60
C GLY A 84 12.77 -0.55 -32.23
N VAL A 85 12.11 0.48 -32.78
CA VAL A 85 12.42 1.91 -32.49
C VAL A 85 11.91 2.43 -31.14
N GLY A 86 11.35 1.57 -30.29
CA GLY A 86 10.90 1.96 -28.95
C GLY A 86 9.44 2.40 -28.80
N LYS A 87 8.58 2.24 -29.81
CA LYS A 87 7.13 2.60 -29.73
C LYS A 87 6.45 2.03 -28.48
N THR A 88 6.61 0.73 -28.26
CA THR A 88 6.03 0.03 -27.11
C THR A 88 6.69 0.46 -25.80
N GLU A 89 7.98 0.81 -25.82
CA GLU A 89 8.71 1.24 -24.62
C GLU A 89 8.28 2.64 -24.18
N ILE A 90 8.03 3.55 -25.12
CA ILE A 90 7.46 4.88 -24.82
C ILE A 90 6.12 4.71 -24.09
N ALA A 91 5.21 3.87 -24.60
CA ALA A 91 3.91 3.64 -23.96
C ALA A 91 4.05 2.98 -22.57
N ARG A 92 4.92 1.97 -22.44
CA ARG A 92 5.19 1.28 -21.18
C ARG A 92 5.77 2.23 -20.12
N ARG A 93 6.77 3.03 -20.49
CA ARG A 93 7.43 3.99 -19.58
C ARG A 93 6.49 5.11 -19.18
N LEU A 94 5.69 5.61 -20.12
CA LEU A 94 4.66 6.59 -19.83
C LEU A 94 3.65 6.07 -18.79
N ALA A 95 3.19 4.83 -18.94
CA ALA A 95 2.23 4.26 -18.00
C ALA A 95 2.83 4.08 -16.59
N ARG A 96 4.09 3.60 -16.50
CA ARG A 96 4.82 3.52 -15.23
C ARG A 96 4.98 4.89 -14.58
N LEU A 97 5.40 5.88 -15.36
CA LEU A 97 5.55 7.26 -14.89
C LEU A 97 4.22 7.85 -14.42
N ALA A 98 3.11 7.44 -15.03
CA ALA A 98 1.76 7.90 -14.69
C ALA A 98 1.13 7.15 -13.52
N GLY A 99 1.76 6.09 -13.00
CA GLY A 99 1.11 5.16 -12.07
C GLY A 99 -0.17 4.54 -12.66
N ALA A 100 -0.21 4.35 -13.98
CA ALA A 100 -1.41 3.91 -14.68
C ALA A 100 -1.32 2.41 -15.05
N PRO A 101 -2.45 1.67 -15.00
CA PRO A 101 -2.48 0.29 -15.46
C PRO A 101 -2.16 0.23 -16.96
N PHE A 102 -1.38 -0.78 -17.37
CA PHE A 102 -0.89 -0.93 -18.73
C PHE A 102 -1.10 -2.35 -19.26
N LEU A 103 -1.72 -2.45 -20.43
CA LEU A 103 -1.94 -3.71 -21.13
C LEU A 103 -1.41 -3.62 -22.57
N LYS A 104 -0.58 -4.59 -22.97
CA LYS A 104 -0.14 -4.75 -24.37
C LYS A 104 -0.98 -5.83 -25.04
N VAL A 105 -1.71 -5.46 -26.08
CA VAL A 105 -2.49 -6.42 -26.89
C VAL A 105 -2.08 -6.33 -28.37
N GLU A 106 -2.18 -7.46 -29.07
CA GLU A 106 -1.91 -7.55 -30.51
C GLU A 106 -3.23 -7.63 -31.26
N ALA A 107 -3.46 -6.73 -32.21
CA ALA A 107 -4.74 -6.60 -32.91
C ALA A 107 -5.12 -7.86 -33.72
N SER A 108 -4.12 -8.60 -34.23
CA SER A 108 -4.34 -9.84 -34.99
C SER A 108 -5.03 -10.93 -34.18
N LYS A 109 -4.93 -10.90 -32.84
CA LYS A 109 -5.58 -11.87 -31.94
C LYS A 109 -7.11 -11.81 -31.99
N PHE A 110 -7.68 -10.72 -32.50
CA PHE A 110 -9.12 -10.52 -32.62
C PHE A 110 -9.64 -10.70 -34.06
N THR A 111 -8.73 -10.95 -35.02
CA THR A 111 -9.07 -11.13 -36.43
C THR A 111 -8.84 -12.57 -36.91
N GLU A 112 -8.17 -13.41 -36.12
CA GLU A 112 -7.81 -14.78 -36.51
C GLU A 112 -9.02 -15.74 -36.43
N VAL A 113 -9.28 -16.42 -37.54
CA VAL A 113 -10.52 -17.13 -37.88
C VAL A 113 -10.82 -18.27 -36.89
N GLY A 114 -11.94 -18.17 -36.17
CA GLY A 114 -12.48 -19.24 -35.32
C GLY A 114 -13.89 -18.90 -34.82
N TYR A 115 -14.77 -19.90 -34.72
CA TYR A 115 -16.22 -19.77 -34.46
C TYR A 115 -16.58 -19.19 -33.07
N VAL A 116 -15.60 -18.99 -32.19
CA VAL A 116 -15.71 -18.20 -30.95
C VAL A 116 -14.36 -17.50 -30.74
N GLY A 117 -14.16 -16.34 -31.37
CA GLY A 117 -12.92 -15.55 -31.22
C GLY A 117 -12.73 -15.03 -29.79
N ARG A 118 -11.52 -14.57 -29.45
CA ARG A 118 -11.33 -13.75 -28.24
C ARG A 118 -12.21 -12.51 -28.35
N ASP A 119 -12.94 -12.24 -27.28
CA ASP A 119 -13.81 -11.08 -27.18
C ASP A 119 -12.99 -9.80 -27.00
N VAL A 120 -13.29 -8.74 -27.76
CA VAL A 120 -12.64 -7.42 -27.62
C VAL A 120 -12.86 -6.83 -26.23
N GLU A 121 -13.95 -7.18 -25.55
CA GLU A 121 -14.16 -6.78 -24.15
C GLU A 121 -13.13 -7.40 -23.21
N SER A 122 -12.47 -8.50 -23.59
CA SER A 122 -11.42 -9.11 -22.76
C SER A 122 -10.25 -8.15 -22.55
N MET A 123 -9.99 -7.22 -23.49
CA MET A 123 -8.98 -6.19 -23.31
C MET A 123 -9.27 -5.29 -22.11
N VAL A 124 -10.53 -4.94 -21.90
CA VAL A 124 -10.94 -4.09 -20.78
C VAL A 124 -10.88 -4.89 -19.48
N ARG A 125 -11.34 -6.15 -19.49
CA ARG A 125 -11.27 -7.03 -18.31
C ARG A 125 -9.83 -7.25 -17.85
N GLU A 126 -8.93 -7.58 -18.77
CA GLU A 126 -7.50 -7.76 -18.48
C GLU A 126 -6.87 -6.46 -17.94
N LEU A 127 -7.26 -5.29 -18.46
CA LEU A 127 -6.76 -4.01 -17.95
C LEU A 127 -7.25 -3.74 -16.52
N VAL A 128 -8.51 -4.08 -16.20
CA VAL A 128 -9.07 -3.97 -14.85
C VAL A 128 -8.36 -4.90 -13.89
N ASP A 129 -8.07 -6.14 -14.28
CA ASP A 129 -7.33 -7.09 -13.46
C ASP A 129 -5.92 -6.57 -13.13
N VAL A 130 -5.24 -5.98 -14.10
CA VAL A 130 -3.94 -5.32 -13.89
C VAL A 130 -4.08 -4.14 -12.91
N ALA A 131 -5.13 -3.34 -13.02
CA ALA A 131 -5.37 -2.21 -12.12
C ALA A 131 -5.65 -2.66 -10.68
N ILE A 132 -6.46 -3.71 -10.50
CA ILE A 132 -6.76 -4.28 -9.17
C ILE A 132 -5.48 -4.79 -8.52
N ASN A 133 -4.66 -5.54 -9.26
CA ASN A 133 -3.39 -6.05 -8.74
C ASN A 133 -2.43 -4.91 -8.39
N MET A 134 -2.35 -3.87 -9.21
CA MET A 134 -1.51 -2.70 -8.95
C MET A 134 -1.89 -2.00 -7.64
N VAL A 135 -3.19 -1.72 -7.44
CA VAL A 135 -3.67 -1.08 -6.20
C VAL A 135 -3.51 -2.02 -5.01
N ARG A 136 -3.73 -3.33 -5.19
CA ARG A 136 -3.54 -4.30 -4.14
C ARG A 136 -2.09 -4.30 -3.63
N THR A 137 -1.12 -4.37 -4.53
CA THR A 137 0.30 -4.32 -4.15
C THR A 137 0.65 -3.02 -3.44
N GLU A 138 0.18 -1.87 -3.94
CA GLU A 138 0.38 -0.57 -3.27
C GLU A 138 -0.17 -0.57 -1.84
N ARG A 139 -1.37 -1.12 -1.64
CA ARG A 139 -1.99 -1.22 -0.30
C ARG A 139 -1.30 -2.22 0.61
N GLU A 140 -0.80 -3.32 0.06
CA GLU A 140 -0.01 -4.31 0.81
C GLU A 140 1.31 -3.70 1.29
N ASP A 141 1.98 -2.92 0.45
CA ASP A 141 3.22 -2.20 0.79
C ASP A 141 2.98 -1.15 1.89
N ASP A 142 1.86 -0.41 1.84
CA ASP A 142 1.48 0.57 2.88
C ASP A 142 1.39 -0.05 4.28
N VAL A 143 0.91 -1.29 4.38
CA VAL A 143 0.67 -1.97 5.67
C VAL A 143 1.80 -2.93 6.05
N TYR A 144 2.74 -3.21 5.14
CA TYR A 144 3.82 -4.17 5.35
C TYR A 144 4.62 -3.91 6.63
N PRO A 145 5.06 -2.67 6.95
CA PRO A 145 5.85 -2.41 8.16
C PRO A 145 5.07 -2.69 9.45
N GLN A 146 3.76 -2.41 9.45
CA GLN A 146 2.90 -2.68 10.61
C GLN A 146 2.59 -4.18 10.74
N ALA A 147 2.42 -4.86 9.61
CA ALA A 147 2.19 -6.30 9.57
C ALA A 147 3.44 -7.05 10.09
N GLU A 148 4.63 -6.62 9.69
CA GLU A 148 5.91 -7.16 10.15
C GLU A 148 6.07 -7.00 11.67
N ALA A 149 5.92 -5.79 12.20
CA ALA A 149 6.03 -5.54 13.64
C ALA A 149 5.04 -6.39 14.48
N ARG A 150 3.79 -6.52 14.01
CA ARG A 150 2.78 -7.36 14.69
C ARG A 150 3.09 -8.86 14.58
N ALA A 151 3.64 -9.29 13.45
CA ALA A 151 4.05 -10.67 13.24
C ALA A 151 5.23 -11.01 14.16
N GLU A 152 6.19 -10.11 14.31
CA GLU A 152 7.31 -10.25 15.24
C GLU A 152 6.84 -10.32 16.70
N GLU A 153 5.98 -9.41 17.14
CA GLU A 153 5.42 -9.44 18.51
C GLU A 153 4.70 -10.76 18.80
N ARG A 154 3.84 -11.20 17.87
CA ARG A 154 3.14 -12.48 17.99
C ARG A 154 4.10 -13.67 17.98
N LEU A 155 5.19 -13.60 17.23
CA LEU A 155 6.21 -14.64 17.22
C LEU A 155 6.95 -14.70 18.55
N LEU A 156 7.26 -13.55 19.15
CA LEU A 156 7.91 -13.47 20.46
C LEU A 156 7.04 -14.08 21.56
N ASP A 157 5.74 -13.80 21.57
CA ASP A 157 4.79 -14.41 22.53
C ASP A 157 4.78 -15.95 22.46
N LEU A 158 4.93 -16.50 21.25
CA LEU A 158 4.96 -17.95 21.04
C LEU A 158 6.31 -18.58 21.46
N LEU A 159 7.41 -17.85 21.26
CA LEU A 159 8.75 -18.33 21.59
C LEU A 159 9.09 -18.16 23.08
N LEU A 160 8.54 -17.13 23.73
CA LEU A 160 8.75 -16.80 25.13
C LEU A 160 7.39 -16.70 25.85
N PRO A 161 6.68 -17.82 26.06
CA PRO A 161 5.39 -17.79 26.73
C PRO A 161 5.55 -17.21 28.14
N PRO A 162 4.61 -16.37 28.61
CA PRO A 162 4.70 -15.76 29.93
C PRO A 162 4.78 -16.87 30.99
N THR A 163 5.76 -16.78 31.88
CA THR A 163 5.84 -17.70 33.02
C THR A 163 4.57 -17.56 33.85
N PRO A 164 3.90 -18.67 34.20
CA PRO A 164 2.68 -18.61 34.99
C PRO A 164 2.97 -17.85 36.29
N THR A 165 2.26 -16.74 36.48
CA THR A 165 2.36 -15.94 37.71
C THR A 165 1.99 -16.87 38.88
N PRO A 166 2.87 -17.07 39.87
CA PRO A 166 2.54 -17.93 41.00
C PRO A 166 1.30 -17.37 41.71
N PRO A 167 0.36 -18.23 42.15
CA PRO A 167 -0.86 -17.78 42.78
C PRO A 167 -0.52 -16.91 43.99
N LEU A 168 -1.10 -15.71 44.04
CA LEU A 168 -0.99 -14.82 45.20
C LEU A 168 -1.33 -15.62 46.47
N PRO A 169 -0.51 -15.55 47.53
CA PRO A 169 -0.79 -16.26 48.77
C PRO A 169 -2.14 -15.77 49.30
N SER A 170 -3.08 -16.71 49.52
CA SER A 170 -4.31 -16.43 50.23
C SER A 170 -3.98 -15.76 51.57
N PRO A 171 -4.70 -14.70 51.97
CA PRO A 171 -4.41 -14.02 53.22
C PRO A 171 -4.52 -15.04 54.36
N ALA A 172 -3.40 -15.28 55.03
CA ALA A 172 -3.30 -16.23 56.12
C ALA A 172 -4.41 -15.98 57.14
N SER A 173 -5.18 -17.02 57.45
CA SER A 173 -6.12 -17.03 58.55
C SER A 173 -5.36 -16.67 59.84
N ARG A 174 -5.63 -15.48 60.38
CA ARG A 174 -5.11 -15.06 61.69
C ARG A 174 -5.63 -16.04 62.75
N PRO A 175 -4.75 -16.70 63.54
CA PRO A 175 -5.20 -17.54 64.64
C PRO A 175 -5.59 -16.64 65.81
N GLY A 176 -6.87 -16.62 66.17
CA GLY A 176 -7.35 -16.01 67.41
C GLY A 176 -8.50 -15.03 67.23
N ALA A 177 -9.71 -15.57 67.06
CA ALA A 177 -10.93 -14.93 67.54
C ALA A 177 -12.00 -16.00 67.71
N GLY A 178 -12.59 -16.04 68.91
CA GLY A 178 -13.49 -17.09 69.35
C GLY A 178 -14.75 -17.24 68.51
N SER A 179 -15.32 -18.43 68.66
CA SER A 179 -16.66 -18.85 68.23
C SER A 179 -17.72 -17.76 68.39
N ARG A 180 -18.28 -17.27 67.27
CA ARG A 180 -19.65 -16.74 67.20
C ARG A 180 -20.29 -17.10 65.86
N GLU A 181 -21.60 -17.28 65.96
CA GLU A 181 -22.51 -18.02 65.09
C GLU A 181 -22.71 -17.45 63.68
N ALA A 182 -23.33 -18.28 62.86
CA ALA A 182 -23.69 -18.06 61.48
C ALA A 182 -24.67 -16.90 61.26
N GLY A 183 -24.48 -16.22 60.12
CA GLY A 183 -25.52 -15.46 59.44
C GLY A 183 -25.43 -13.94 59.56
N GLU A 184 -24.56 -13.30 58.77
CA GLU A 184 -24.77 -11.90 58.38
C GLU A 184 -24.03 -11.60 57.07
N ASN A 185 -24.78 -11.08 56.10
CA ASN A 185 -24.25 -10.62 54.81
C ASN A 185 -23.22 -9.50 55.07
N PRO A 186 -22.08 -9.46 54.36
CA PRO A 186 -21.12 -8.37 54.54
C PRO A 186 -21.78 -7.03 54.20
N PRO A 187 -21.59 -5.97 55.00
CA PRO A 187 -22.23 -4.68 54.75
C PRO A 187 -21.74 -4.08 53.44
N LEU A 188 -22.67 -3.82 52.52
CA LEU A 188 -22.41 -3.17 51.25
C LEU A 188 -22.31 -1.66 51.49
N PHE A 189 -21.13 -1.09 51.24
CA PHE A 189 -20.91 0.35 51.33
C PHE A 189 -20.92 0.96 49.94
N VAL A 190 -21.62 2.09 49.78
CA VAL A 190 -21.59 2.88 48.55
C VAL A 190 -20.70 4.09 48.78
N VAL A 191 -19.70 4.26 47.92
CA VAL A 191 -18.76 5.39 47.94
C VAL A 191 -19.21 6.38 46.88
N SER A 192 -19.43 7.64 47.28
CA SER A 192 -19.72 8.72 46.32
C SER A 192 -18.43 9.25 45.68
N SER A 193 -18.54 9.94 44.54
CA SER A 193 -17.40 10.56 43.85
C SER A 193 -16.68 11.67 44.64
N LYS A 194 -17.20 12.03 45.83
CA LYS A 194 -16.55 12.95 46.78
C LYS A 194 -15.87 12.24 47.96
N GLY A 195 -15.90 10.90 48.02
CA GLY A 195 -15.18 10.11 49.01
C GLY A 195 -15.95 9.76 50.29
N ASP A 196 -17.20 10.22 50.44
CA ASP A 196 -18.03 9.86 51.58
C ASP A 196 -18.57 8.43 51.48
N VAL A 197 -18.52 7.70 52.59
CA VAL A 197 -18.96 6.29 52.72
C VAL A 197 -20.17 6.21 53.63
N THR A 198 -21.30 5.78 53.08
CA THR A 198 -22.53 5.52 53.87
C THR A 198 -22.92 4.04 53.77
N PRO A 199 -23.30 3.38 54.89
CA PRO A 199 -23.80 2.02 54.85
C PRO A 199 -25.15 1.99 54.12
N LYS A 200 -25.28 1.12 53.11
CA LYS A 200 -26.55 0.94 52.39
C LYS A 200 -27.45 0.01 53.22
N ALA A 201 -28.39 0.58 53.96
CA ALA A 201 -29.49 -0.20 54.54
C ALA A 201 -30.34 -0.78 53.40
N GLY A 202 -30.58 -2.09 53.45
CA GLY A 202 -31.22 -2.88 52.39
C GLY A 202 -32.65 -2.46 52.07
#